data_AF-A0A0L0UIQ6-F1
#
_entry.id   AF-A0A0L0UIQ6-F1
#
_cell.length_a   1.000
_cell.length_b   1.000
_cell.length_c   1.000
_cell.angle_alpha   90.00
_cell.angle_beta   90.00
_cell.angle_gamma   90.00
#
_symmetry.space_group_name_H-M   'P 1'
#
loop_
_entity.id
_entity.type
_entity.pdbx_description
1 polymer ?
#
loop_
_entity_poly.entity_id
_entity_poly.type
_entity_poly.pdbx_seq_one_letter_code
_entity_poly.pdbx_strand_id
1 'polypeptide(L)' 'MTRSEKKFPAVDVGVNVVIRIPDVDKGKTDHPNLIGVVLEKTEHDLYRIGSKDGILEKLYC' A
#
# COMPACT_ATOMS: atom_id res chain seq x y z
N MET A 1 8.41 -10.50 14.36
CA MET A 1 7.78 -9.34 15.03
C MET A 1 7.57 -8.24 14.00
N THR A 2 6.50 -8.34 13.22
CA THR A 2 6.23 -7.48 12.05
C THR A 2 5.49 -6.23 12.52
N ARG A 3 6.18 -5.09 12.48
CA ARG A 3 5.83 -3.83 13.16
C ARG A 3 5.01 -2.91 12.23
N SER A 4 3.83 -3.34 11.79
CA SER A 4 2.97 -2.52 10.89
C SER A 4 1.55 -2.27 11.42
N GLU A 5 1.00 -3.18 12.24
CA GLU A 5 -0.44 -3.19 12.63
C GLU A 5 -0.93 -1.97 13.45
N LYS A 6 -0.04 -1.05 13.86
CA LYS A 6 -0.37 0.06 14.77
C LYS A 6 -0.25 1.47 14.18
N LYS A 7 0.12 1.63 12.91
CA LYS A 7 0.39 2.98 12.37
C LYS A 7 -0.72 3.56 11.50
N PHE A 8 -1.65 2.75 11.01
CA PHE A 8 -2.68 3.21 10.10
C PHE A 8 -4.06 2.77 10.57
N PRO A 9 -5.07 3.66 10.52
CA PRO A 9 -6.46 3.26 10.79
C PRO A 9 -6.89 2.21 9.77
N ALA A 10 -7.83 1.34 10.14
CA ALA A 10 -8.44 0.42 9.19
C ALA A 10 -9.07 1.23 8.04
N VAL A 11 -8.71 0.89 6.81
CA VAL A 11 -9.15 1.61 5.62
C VAL A 11 -10.20 0.77 4.90
N ASP A 12 -11.30 1.40 4.51
CA ASP A 12 -12.34 0.76 3.72
C ASP A 12 -11.93 0.52 2.26
N VAL A 13 -12.54 -0.49 1.63
CA VAL A 13 -12.38 -0.76 0.20
C VAL A 13 -12.89 0.44 -0.61
N GLY A 14 -12.13 0.87 -1.62
CA GLY A 14 -12.43 2.03 -2.46
C GLY A 14 -11.80 3.34 -2.00
N VAL A 15 -11.10 3.36 -0.86
CA VAL A 15 -10.40 4.55 -0.37
C VAL A 15 -9.03 4.70 -1.04
N ASN A 16 -8.66 5.96 -1.31
CA ASN A 16 -7.32 6.33 -1.79
C ASN A 16 -6.31 6.27 -0.65
N VAL A 17 -5.23 5.51 -0.86
CA VAL A 17 -4.11 5.35 0.06
C VAL A 17 -2.82 5.82 -0.59
N VAL A 18 -1.91 6.32 0.24
CA VAL A 18 -0.57 6.73 -0.20
C VAL A 18 0.44 5.76 0.40
N ILE A 19 1.08 4.98 -0.47
CA ILE A 19 2.14 4.05 -0.11
C ILE A 19 3.47 4.76 -0.24
N ARG A 20 4.30 4.73 0.81
CA ARG A 20 5.69 5.20 0.69
C ARG A 20 6.54 4.12 0.04
N ILE A 21 7.27 4.49 -1.00
CA ILE A 21 8.25 3.61 -1.62
C ILE A 21 9.51 3.62 -0.74
N PRO A 22 9.98 2.46 -0.26
CA PRO A 22 11.22 2.40 0.52
C PRO A 22 12.41 2.80 -0.34
N ASP A 23 13.41 3.44 0.26
CA ASP A 23 14.59 3.95 -0.46
C ASP A 23 15.38 2.89 -1.24
N VAL A 24 15.22 1.60 -0.90
CA VAL A 24 15.85 0.48 -1.61
C VAL A 24 15.28 0.29 -3.03
N ASP A 25 13.99 0.57 -3.19
CA ASP A 25 13.25 0.42 -4.45
C ASP A 25 13.14 1.76 -5.20
N LYS A 26 13.58 2.87 -4.59
CA LYS A 26 13.48 4.22 -5.14
C LYS A 26 14.68 4.55 -6.03
N GLY A 27 14.44 4.81 -7.31
CA GLY A 27 15.42 5.47 -8.18
C GLY A 27 15.68 6.91 -7.72
N LYS A 28 16.88 7.47 -7.96
CA LYS A 28 17.24 8.82 -7.49
C LYS A 28 16.26 9.94 -7.90
N THR A 29 15.48 9.73 -8.95
CA THR A 29 14.50 10.69 -9.51
C THR A 29 13.05 10.27 -9.26
N ASP A 30 12.81 9.12 -8.63
CA ASP A 30 11.46 8.57 -8.46
C ASP A 30 10.69 9.28 -7.34
N HIS A 31 9.36 9.33 -7.47
CA HIS A 31 8.52 9.95 -6.45
C HIS A 31 8.52 9.07 -5.19
N PRO A 32 8.69 9.64 -4.00
CA PRO A 32 8.75 8.85 -2.76
C PRO A 32 7.42 8.19 -2.38
N ASN A 33 6.33 8.56 -3.07
CA ASN A 33 4.97 8.22 -2.72
C ASN A 33 4.23 7.68 -3.94
N LEU A 34 3.62 6.51 -3.81
CA LEU A 34 2.70 5.92 -4.77
C LEU A 34 1.26 6.08 -4.29
N ILE A 35 0.39 6.60 -5.14
CA ILE A 35 -1.05 6.69 -4.86
C ILE A 35 -1.71 5.41 -5.37
N GLY A 36 -2.51 4.77 -4.53
CA GLY A 36 -3.30 3.60 -4.88
C GLY A 36 -4.67 3.62 -4.22
N VAL A 37 -5.52 2.70 -4.64
CA VAL A 37 -6.88 2.47 -4.15
C VAL A 37 -6.92 1.09 -3.50
N VAL A 38 -7.51 0.99 -2.31
CA VAL A 38 -7.76 -0.33 -1.70
C VAL A 38 -8.83 -1.06 -2.51
N LEU A 39 -8.47 -2.19 -3.12
CA LEU A 39 -9.38 -3.00 -3.93
C LEU A 39 -10.07 -4.08 -3.11
N GLU A 40 -9.35 -4.69 -2.17
CA GLU A 40 -9.85 -5.80 -1.37
C GLU A 40 -9.09 -5.86 -0.05
N LYS A 41 -9.80 -6.27 1.00
CA LYS A 41 -9.22 -6.62 2.30
C LYS A 41 -9.32 -8.13 2.48
N THR A 42 -8.18 -8.80 2.52
CA THR A 42 -8.10 -10.25 2.78
C THR A 42 -8.38 -10.53 4.26
N GLU A 43 -8.81 -11.76 4.58
CA GLU A 43 -9.13 -12.23 5.94
C GLU A 43 -7.98 -12.10 6.97
N HIS A 44 -6.77 -11.83 6.50
CA HIS A 44 -5.57 -11.63 7.32
C HIS A 44 -5.24 -10.14 7.56
N ASP A 45 -6.22 -9.24 7.45
CA ASP A 45 -6.02 -7.78 7.55
C ASP A 45 -5.01 -7.21 6.52
N LEU A 46 -4.87 -7.91 5.40
CA LEU A 46 -4.00 -7.52 4.30
C LEU A 46 -4.79 -6.79 3.23
N TYR A 47 -4.25 -5.68 2.73
CA TYR A 47 -4.88 -4.88 1.68
C TYR A 47 -4.25 -5.17 0.32
N ARG A 48 -5.11 -5.46 -0.67
CA ARG A 48 -4.75 -5.40 -2.09
C ARG A 48 -4.94 -3.96 -2.56
N ILE A 49 -3.87 -3.36 -3.05
CA ILE A 49 -3.87 -1.98 -3.51
C ILE A 49 -3.71 -1.95 -5.02
N GLY A 50 -4.62 -1.27 -5.71
CA GLY A 50 -4.52 -0.96 -7.13
C GLY A 50 -3.92 0.42 -7.34
N SER A 51 -2.92 0.56 -8.19
CA SER A 51 -2.46 1.84 -8.71
C SER A 51 -2.85 2.01 -10.17
N LYS A 52 -2.56 3.17 -10.76
CA LYS A 52 -2.85 3.46 -12.18
C LYS A 52 -2.15 2.49 -13.12
N ASP A 53 -0.96 2.03 -12.75
CA ASP A 53 -0.13 1.12 -13.52
C ASP A 53 -0.50 -0.36 -13.35
N GLY A 54 -1.42 -0.68 -12.43
CA GLY A 54 -1.87 -2.04 -12.17
C GLY A 54 -2.07 -2.35 -10.69
N ILE A 55 -2.31 -3.62 -10.38
CA ILE A 55 -2.49 -4.10 -9.00
C ILE A 55 -1.13 -4.40 -8.42
N LEU A 56 -0.82 -3.89 -7.22
CA LEU A 56 0.40 -4.25 -6.53
C LEU A 56 0.33 -5.73 -6.14
N GLU A 57 1.31 -6.51 -6.58
CA GLU A 57 1.43 -7.94 -6.24
C GLU A 57 1.73 -8.16 -4.75
N LYS A 58 2.22 -7.12 -4.06
CA LYS A 58 2.53 -7.16 -2.64
C LYS A 58 1.33 -6.73 -1.80
N LEU A 59 0.98 -7.54 -0.82
CA LEU A 59 -0.04 -7.25 0.17
C LEU A 59 0.53 -6.35 1.29
N TYR A 60 -0.26 -5.38 1.74
CA TYR A 60 0.13 -4.42 2.78
C TYR A 60 -0.65 -4.68 4.08
N CYS A 61 0.05 -4.65 5.23
CA CYS A 61 -0.51 -4.66 6.59
C CYS A 61 -0.57 -3.23 7.15
#